data_AF-A0A4Y3WK16-F1
#
_entry.id   AF-A0A4Y3WK16-F1
#
_cell.length_a   1.000
_cell.length_b   1.000
_cell.length_c   1.000
_cell.angle_alpha   90.00
_cell.angle_beta   90.00
_cell.angle_gamma   90.00
#
_symmetry.space_group_name_H-M   'P 1'
#
loop_
_entity.id
_entity.type
_entity.pdbx_description
1 polymer ?
#
loop_
_entity_poly.entity_id
_entity_poly.type
_entity_poly.pdbx_seq_one_letter_code
_entity_poly.pdbx_strand_id
1 'polypeptide(L)'
;MADQATRFLVLFGGLIMMGALGLALRWTFGTGRDQPGPRIPDPDDPTGDGLLEEVSRVPTESAAQVLRARLARSGIRATIGRADGGYRLLVFPQDLVNARLVLAAE
;
A
#
# COMPACT_ATOMS: atom_id res chain seq x y z
N MET A 1 -38.38 8.35 40.40
CA MET A 1 -37.78 7.01 40.20
C MET A 1 -37.76 6.60 38.73
N ALA A 2 -38.85 6.77 37.96
CA ALA A 2 -38.89 6.42 36.53
C ALA A 2 -37.80 7.10 35.67
N ASP A 3 -37.55 8.41 35.85
CA ASP A 3 -36.51 9.13 35.08
C ASP A 3 -35.09 8.61 35.30
N GLN A 4 -34.80 8.14 36.51
CA GLN A 4 -33.49 7.59 36.86
C GLN A 4 -33.29 6.22 36.22
N ALA A 5 -34.33 5.39 36.20
CA ALA A 5 -34.33 4.10 35.51
C ALA A 5 -34.17 4.30 33.98
N THR A 6 -34.89 5.27 33.39
CA THR A 6 -34.77 5.57 31.95
C THR A 6 -33.37 6.08 31.60
N ARG A 7 -32.80 7.00 32.39
CA ARG A 7 -31.42 7.47 32.17
C ARG A 7 -30.41 6.34 32.28
N PHE A 8 -30.57 5.46 33.27
CA PHE A 8 -29.69 4.30 33.44
C PHE A 8 -29.75 3.36 32.22
N LEU A 9 -30.96 3.08 31.73
CA LEU A 9 -31.18 2.18 30.60
C LEU A 9 -30.58 2.77 29.30
N VAL A 10 -30.72 4.08 29.07
CA VAL A 10 -30.13 4.76 27.91
C VAL A 10 -28.60 4.73 27.96
N LEU A 11 -27.99 5.05 29.12
CA LEU A 11 -26.53 5.04 29.26
C LEU A 11 -25.96 3.63 29.12
N PHE A 12 -26.59 2.65 29.76
CA PHE A 12 -26.16 1.26 29.69
C PHE A 12 -26.35 0.67 28.29
N GLY A 13 -27.49 0.94 27.66
CA GLY A 13 -27.77 0.53 26.28
C GLY A 13 -26.80 1.16 25.28
N GLY A 14 -26.48 2.44 25.44
CA GLY A 14 -25.49 3.14 24.62
C GLY A 14 -24.10 2.51 24.73
N LEU A 15 -23.65 2.19 25.96
CA LEU A 15 -22.35 1.54 26.18
C LEU A 15 -22.29 0.15 25.54
N ILE A 16 -23.35 -0.65 25.70
CA ILE A 16 -23.44 -1.98 25.06
C ILE A 16 -23.42 -1.85 23.54
N MET A 17 -24.18 -0.90 22.97
CA MET A 17 -24.22 -0.70 21.53
C MET A 17 -22.84 -0.28 20.98
N MET A 18 -22.13 0.60 21.69
CA MET A 18 -20.77 1.02 21.31
C MET A 18 -19.79 -0.15 21.36
N GLY A 19 -19.84 -0.95 22.43
CA GLY A 19 -19.02 -2.16 22.57
C GLY A 19 -19.31 -3.20 21.48
N ALA A 20 -20.59 -3.44 21.18
CA ALA A 20 -21.01 -4.35 20.12
C ALA A 20 -20.53 -3.87 18.73
N LEU A 21 -20.66 -2.57 18.45
CA LEU A 21 -20.18 -1.99 17.21
C LEU A 21 -18.65 -2.07 17.10
N GLY A 22 -17.93 -1.75 18.18
CA GLY A 22 -16.47 -1.88 18.24
C GLY A 22 -16.01 -3.32 18.02
N LEU A 23 -16.71 -4.30 18.60
CA LEU A 23 -16.42 -5.72 18.40
C LEU A 23 -16.70 -6.17 16.96
N ALA A 24 -17.83 -5.74 16.38
CA ALA A 24 -18.17 -6.02 15.00
C ALA A 24 -17.10 -5.44 14.05
N LEU A 25 -16.72 -4.17 14.23
CA LEU A 25 -15.65 -3.55 13.46
C LEU A 25 -14.31 -4.27 13.66
N ARG A 26 -13.97 -4.65 14.90
CA ARG A 26 -12.74 -5.41 15.19
C ARG A 26 -12.74 -6.80 14.54
N TRP A 27 -13.90 -7.42 14.38
CA TRP A 27 -14.02 -8.73 13.75
C TRP A 27 -14.00 -8.62 12.22
N THR A 28 -14.78 -7.70 11.65
CA THR A 28 -14.85 -7.43 10.21
C THR A 28 -13.54 -6.85 9.66
N PHE A 29 -12.97 -5.85 10.33
CA PHE A 29 -11.79 -5.13 9.84
C PHE A 29 -10.49 -5.51 10.56
N GLY A 30 -10.57 -6.03 11.78
CA GLY A 30 -9.38 -6.42 12.54
C GLY A 30 -8.91 -7.85 12.29
N THR A 31 -9.58 -8.63 11.43
CA THR A 31 -9.09 -9.92 10.94
C THR A 31 -8.18 -9.74 9.72
N GLY A 32 -7.32 -8.72 9.76
CA GLY A 32 -6.18 -8.57 8.85
C GLY A 32 -5.03 -9.52 9.19
N ARG A 33 -5.30 -10.74 9.69
CA ARG A 33 -4.24 -11.77 9.83
C ARG A 33 -3.85 -12.38 8.48
N ASP A 34 -4.73 -12.28 7.48
CA ASP A 34 -4.47 -12.62 6.07
C ASP A 34 -4.19 -11.39 5.20
N GLN A 35 -4.14 -10.19 5.79
CA GLN A 35 -3.33 -9.14 5.18
C GLN A 35 -1.88 -9.53 5.49
N PRO A 36 -0.98 -9.57 4.49
CA PRO A 36 0.44 -9.50 4.81
C PRO A 36 0.54 -8.30 5.76
N GLY A 37 1.20 -8.45 6.91
CA GLY A 37 1.37 -7.34 7.85
C GLY A 37 2.03 -6.14 7.16
N PRO A 38 2.57 -5.16 7.89
CA PRO A 38 3.63 -4.36 7.31
C PRO A 38 4.67 -5.38 6.81
N ARG A 39 4.71 -5.67 5.50
CA ARG A 39 5.84 -6.35 4.89
C ARG A 39 6.94 -5.38 5.25
N ILE A 40 7.74 -5.74 6.25
CA ILE A 40 9.09 -5.22 6.37
C ILE A 40 9.59 -5.37 4.94
N PRO A 41 9.83 -4.26 4.21
CA PRO A 41 10.15 -4.33 2.81
C PRO A 41 11.34 -5.27 2.71
N ASP A 42 11.11 -6.47 2.20
CA ASP A 42 12.20 -7.37 1.93
C ASP A 42 12.94 -6.68 0.78
N PRO A 43 14.18 -6.22 1.01
CA PRO A 43 14.93 -5.52 -0.03
C PRO A 43 15.15 -6.38 -1.27
N ASP A 44 14.93 -7.69 -1.15
CA ASP A 44 15.04 -8.71 -2.20
C ASP A 44 13.68 -9.24 -2.70
N ASP A 45 12.53 -8.75 -2.21
CA ASP A 45 11.21 -9.09 -2.78
C ASP A 45 10.94 -8.23 -4.03
N PRO A 46 10.97 -8.82 -5.25
CA PRO A 46 10.70 -8.08 -6.48
C PRO A 46 9.26 -7.52 -6.54
N THR A 47 8.38 -8.03 -5.67
CA THR A 47 6.97 -7.68 -5.52
C THR A 47 6.74 -6.66 -4.42
N GLY A 48 7.77 -5.94 -3.95
CA GLY A 48 7.78 -5.14 -2.72
C GLY A 48 6.62 -4.15 -2.49
N ASP A 49 5.79 -3.87 -3.50
CA ASP A 49 4.59 -3.02 -3.42
C ASP A 49 3.28 -3.75 -3.75
N GLY A 50 3.31 -5.09 -3.83
CA GLY A 50 2.19 -6.02 -4.00
C GLY A 50 1.45 -5.97 -5.34
N LEU A 51 1.55 -4.87 -6.07
CA LEU A 51 0.93 -4.64 -7.38
C LEU A 51 1.91 -4.10 -8.42
N LEU A 52 3.10 -3.68 -8.00
CA LEU A 52 4.14 -3.15 -8.88
C LEU A 52 5.42 -3.97 -8.67
N GLU A 53 6.14 -4.18 -9.76
CA GLU A 53 7.41 -4.89 -9.79
C GLU A 53 8.56 -3.93 -10.06
N GLU A 54 9.71 -4.17 -9.42
CA GLU A 54 10.91 -3.36 -9.61
C GLU A 54 11.55 -3.62 -10.99
N VAL A 55 11.67 -2.56 -11.80
CA VAL A 55 12.32 -2.63 -13.12
C VAL A 55 13.78 -2.19 -13.07
N SER A 56 14.11 -1.20 -12.24
CA SER A 56 15.45 -0.60 -12.17
C SER A 56 15.66 0.15 -10.85
N ARG A 57 16.91 0.22 -10.38
CA ARG A 57 17.33 1.01 -9.22
C ARG A 57 18.37 2.03 -9.63
N VAL A 58 18.30 3.25 -9.07
CA VAL A 58 19.23 4.35 -9.35
C VAL A 58 19.57 5.10 -8.07
N PRO A 59 20.79 5.67 -7.96
CA PRO A 59 21.24 6.35 -6.74
C PRO A 59 20.60 7.74 -6.56
N THR A 60 20.18 8.40 -7.63
CA THR A 60 19.68 9.79 -7.59
C THR A 60 18.24 9.91 -8.07
N GLU A 61 17.53 10.87 -7.50
CA GLU A 61 16.15 11.16 -7.89
C GLU A 61 16.06 11.66 -9.33
N SER A 62 17.03 12.48 -9.75
CA SER A 62 17.10 13.00 -11.11
C SER A 62 17.22 11.89 -12.15
N ALA A 63 18.06 10.88 -11.90
CA ALA A 63 18.15 9.70 -12.76
C ALA A 63 16.83 8.94 -12.80
N ALA A 64 16.14 8.82 -11.67
CA ALA A 64 14.84 8.16 -11.60
C ALA A 64 13.77 8.88 -12.43
N GLN A 65 13.74 10.22 -12.37
CA GLN A 65 12.83 11.05 -13.17
C GLN A 65 13.12 10.94 -14.68
N VAL A 66 14.40 10.87 -15.08
CA VAL A 66 14.78 10.67 -16.49
C VAL A 66 14.27 9.34 -17.01
N LEU A 67 14.50 8.25 -16.26
CA LEU A 67 14.03 6.91 -16.62
C LEU A 67 12.49 6.84 -16.65
N ARG A 68 11.81 7.46 -15.68
CA ARG A 68 10.35 7.55 -15.66
C ARG A 68 9.82 8.29 -16.88
N ALA A 69 10.44 9.41 -17.25
CA ALA A 69 10.04 10.17 -18.44
C ALA A 69 10.24 9.36 -19.73
N ARG A 70 11.30 8.54 -19.80
CA ARG A 70 11.54 7.62 -20.93
C ARG A 70 10.43 6.59 -21.06
N LEU A 71 10.08 5.92 -19.96
CA LEU A 71 8.96 4.95 -19.93
C LEU A 71 7.61 5.61 -20.26
N ALA A 72 7.39 6.84 -19.78
CA ALA A 72 6.17 7.57 -20.09
C ALA A 72 6.04 7.88 -21.60
N ARG A 73 7.14 8.17 -22.30
CA ARG A 73 7.12 8.39 -23.77
C ARG A 73 6.75 7.14 -24.55
N SER A 74 7.05 5.95 -24.02
CA SER A 74 6.63 4.67 -24.60
C SER A 74 5.25 4.21 -24.11
N GLY A 75 4.51 5.06 -23.40
CA GLY A 75 3.17 4.73 -22.87
C GLY A 75 3.18 3.83 -21.62
N ILE A 76 4.34 3.58 -21.02
CA ILE A 76 4.48 2.71 -19.85
C ILE A 76 4.35 3.55 -18.58
N ARG A 77 3.44 3.15 -17.69
CA ARG A 77 3.25 3.81 -16.40
C ARG A 77 4.28 3.32 -15.40
N ALA A 78 5.08 4.26 -14.88
CA ALA A 78 6.11 3.99 -13.89
C ALA A 78 5.98 4.90 -12.66
N THR A 79 6.19 4.31 -11.49
CA THR A 79 6.20 4.98 -10.18
C THR A 79 7.61 4.93 -9.61
N ILE A 80 8.05 6.04 -9.00
CA ILE A 80 9.34 6.10 -8.30
C ILE A 80 9.09 5.79 -6.83
N GLY A 81 9.66 4.69 -6.36
CA GLY A 81 9.73 4.34 -4.94
C GLY A 81 11.08 4.71 -4.35
N ARG A 82 11.13 4.85 -3.02
CA ARG A 82 12.39 5.01 -2.29
C ARG A 82 12.89 3.62 -1.86
N ALA A 83 14.18 3.38 -2.03
CA ALA A 83 14.86 2.16 -1.57
C ALA A 83 16.04 2.55 -0.67
N ASP A 84 16.56 1.63 0.12
CA ASP A 84 17.69 1.91 1.01
C ASP A 84 18.91 2.40 0.21
N GLY A 85 19.22 3.70 0.37
CA GLY A 85 20.32 4.36 -0.32
C GLY A 85 20.04 4.80 -1.77
N GLY A 86 18.79 4.74 -2.26
CA GLY A 86 18.48 5.15 -3.63
C GLY A 86 16.99 5.22 -3.97
N TYR A 87 16.71 5.18 -5.26
CA TYR A 87 15.37 5.23 -5.85
C TYR A 87 15.16 4.00 -6.70
N ARG A 88 13.99 3.38 -6.57
CA ARG A 88 13.55 2.25 -7.40
C ARG A 88 12.45 2.69 -8.35
N LEU A 89 12.47 2.18 -9.57
CA LEU A 89 11.39 2.33 -10.52
C LEU A 89 10.52 1.09 -10.50
N LEU A 90 9.23 1.33 -10.43
CA LEU A 90 8.20 0.32 -10.24
C LEU A 90 7.21 0.41 -11.40
N VAL A 91 6.86 -0.72 -11.98
CA VAL A 91 5.93 -0.82 -13.11
C VAL A 91 4.91 -1.92 -12.85
N PHE A 92 3.79 -1.90 -13.58
CA PHE A 92 2.85 -3.00 -13.50
C PHE A 92 3.47 -4.28 -14.09
N PRO A 93 3.18 -5.47 -13.53
CA PRO A 93 3.73 -6.75 -13.99
C PRO A 93 3.57 -6.96 -15.51
N GLN A 94 2.41 -6.60 -16.05
CA GLN A 94 2.09 -6.68 -17.48
C GLN A 94 3.03 -5.87 -18.39
N ASP A 95 3.61 -4.80 -17.85
CA ASP A 95 4.48 -3.86 -18.58
C ASP A 95 5.96 -4.09 -18.29
N LEU A 96 6.31 -5.03 -17.39
CA LEU A 96 7.67 -5.26 -16.92
C LEU A 96 8.64 -5.57 -18.06
N VAL A 97 8.29 -6.52 -18.93
CA VAL A 97 9.15 -6.95 -20.04
C VAL A 97 9.39 -5.79 -21.01
N ASN A 98 8.32 -5.08 -21.38
CA ASN A 98 8.40 -3.92 -22.26
C ASN A 98 9.21 -2.79 -21.64
N ALA A 99 9.06 -2.56 -20.33
CA ALA A 99 9.83 -1.55 -19.61
C ALA A 99 11.32 -1.87 -19.62
N ARG A 100 11.71 -3.13 -19.37
CA ARG A 100 13.12 -3.56 -19.46
C ARG A 100 13.70 -3.36 -20.85
N LEU A 101 12.94 -3.68 -21.90
CA LEU A 101 13.37 -3.46 -23.28
C LEU A 101 13.56 -1.98 -23.59
N VAL A 102 12.61 -1.13 -23.20
CA VAL A 102 12.72 0.32 -23.39
C VAL A 102 13.92 0.88 -22.63
N LEU A 103 14.21 0.39 -21.43
CA LEU A 103 15.37 0.85 -20.67
C LEU A 103 16.71 0.35 -21.23
N ALA A 104 16.75 -0.82 -21.87
CA ALA A 104 17.96 -1.42 -22.44
C ALA A 104 18.29 -0.95 -23.87
N ALA A 105 17.34 -0.35 -24.60
CA ALA A 105 17.47 -0.01 -26.02
C ALA A 105 18.21 1.32 -26.31
N GLU A 106 18.84 1.95 -25.31
CA GLU A 106 19.86 3.01 -25.48
C GLU A 106 21.05 2.70 -24.58
#